data_AF-Q8YXB0-F1
#
_entry.id   AF-Q8YXB0-F1
#
_cell.length_a   1.000
_cell.length_b   1.000
_cell.length_c   1.000
_cell.angle_alpha   90.00
_cell.angle_beta   90.00
_cell.angle_gamma   90.00
#
_symmetry.space_group_name_H-M   'P 1'
#
loop_
_entity.id
_entity.type
_entity.pdbx_description
1 polymer ?
#
loop_
_entity_poly.entity_id
_entity_poly.type
_entity_poly.pdbx_seq_one_letter_code
_entity_poly.pdbx_strand_id
1 'polypeptide(L)'
;MEIKEIKKSYKPRTQDNETRNFQHVKILDCNQPVSRVIFECWHCKQGLLSEVEGVSPQVLELTCPSCGRTAIRLMANKVISTTAIPSPWN
;
A
#
# COMPACT_ATOMS: atom_id res chain seq x y z
N MET A 1 20.27 42.08 27.89
CA MET A 1 19.20 41.20 27.37
C MET A 1 19.64 39.77 27.61
N GLU A 2 19.05 39.09 28.60
CA GLU A 2 19.36 37.68 28.88
C GLU A 2 18.44 36.78 28.05
N ILE A 3 19.03 35.93 27.21
CA ILE A 3 18.32 34.94 26.41
C ILE A 3 18.15 33.70 27.29
N LYS A 4 16.95 33.47 27.82
CA LYS A 4 16.61 32.24 28.53
C LYS A 4 16.40 31.11 27.51
N GLU A 5 17.35 30.19 27.42
CA GLU A 5 17.23 28.99 26.60
C GLU A 5 16.20 28.02 27.20
N ILE A 6 15.07 27.87 26.51
CA ILE A 6 14.05 26.88 26.86
C ILE A 6 14.53 25.52 26.33
N LYS A 7 15.14 24.70 27.20
CA LYS A 7 15.41 23.28 26.90
C LYS A 7 14.08 22.53 26.80
N LYS A 8 13.50 22.44 25.60
CA LYS A 8 12.37 21.55 25.32
C LYS A 8 12.82 20.11 25.50
N SER A 9 12.38 19.47 26.58
CA SER A 9 12.57 18.04 26.80
C SER A 9 11.89 17.27 25.66
N TYR A 10 12.68 16.53 24.88
CA TYR A 10 12.18 15.67 23.81
C TYR A 10 11.50 14.47 24.46
N LYS A 11 10.17 14.54 24.63
CA LYS A 11 9.38 13.36 25.00
C LYS A 11 9.27 12.47 23.76
N PRO A 12 9.72 11.20 23.79
CA PRO A 12 9.45 10.25 22.72
C PRO A 12 7.94 10.21 22.47
N ARG A 13 7.52 10.34 21.21
CA ARG A 13 6.11 10.13 20.86
C ARG A 13 5.77 8.69 21.24
N THR A 14 4.83 8.52 22.16
CA THR A 14 4.25 7.23 22.48
C THR A 14 3.77 6.60 21.18
N GLN A 15 4.24 5.41 20.88
CA GLN A 15 3.86 4.67 19.69
C GLN A 15 2.35 4.41 19.81
N ASP A 16 1.58 5.04 18.94
CA ASP A 16 0.13 4.93 18.93
C ASP A 16 -0.24 3.46 18.70
N ASN A 17 -0.77 2.83 19.76
CA ASN A 17 -1.08 1.40 19.83
C ASN A 17 -2.48 1.11 19.25
N GLU A 18 -3.08 2.07 18.54
CA GLU A 18 -4.29 1.80 17.78
C GLU A 18 -3.99 0.74 16.72
N THR A 19 -4.81 -0.31 16.69
CA THR A 19 -4.85 -1.31 15.63
C THR A 19 -5.24 -0.60 14.34
N ARG A 20 -4.25 -0.02 13.66
CA ARG A 20 -4.46 0.59 12.35
C ARG A 20 -5.00 -0.50 11.45
N ASN A 21 -6.02 -0.19 10.66
CA ASN A 21 -6.40 -1.06 9.55
C ASN A 21 -5.16 -1.22 8.68
N PHE A 22 -4.54 -2.40 8.69
CA PHE A 22 -3.42 -2.70 7.82
C PHE A 22 -3.96 -3.25 6.50
N GLN A 23 -3.36 -2.83 5.40
CA GLN A 23 -3.55 -3.46 4.12
C GLN A 23 -2.44 -4.49 3.96
N HIS A 24 -2.79 -5.77 3.82
CA HIS A 24 -1.81 -6.76 3.45
C HIS A 24 -1.41 -6.55 1.99
N VAL A 25 -0.11 -6.50 1.72
CA VAL A 25 0.45 -6.33 0.38
C VAL A 25 1.69 -7.21 0.26
N LYS A 26 1.81 -7.96 -0.83
CA LYS A 26 2.98 -8.76 -1.18
C LYS A 26 3.36 -8.48 -2.62
N ILE A 27 4.61 -8.13 -2.85
CA ILE A 27 5.17 -7.93 -4.20
C ILE A 27 6.03 -9.16 -4.51
N LEU A 28 5.81 -9.72 -5.69
CA LEU A 28 6.52 -10.88 -6.24
C LEU A 28 7.21 -10.47 -7.54
N ASP A 29 8.25 -11.22 -7.92
CA ASP A 29 8.97 -11.05 -9.19
C ASP A 29 9.53 -9.63 -9.40
N CYS A 30 10.01 -9.00 -8.32
CA CYS A 30 10.57 -7.63 -8.36
C CYS A 30 11.79 -7.48 -9.27
N ASN A 31 12.42 -8.60 -9.64
CA ASN A 31 13.57 -8.66 -10.55
C ASN A 31 13.17 -8.87 -12.03
N GLN A 32 11.87 -8.97 -12.32
CA GLN A 32 11.33 -9.10 -13.66
C GLN A 32 10.76 -7.76 -14.15
N PRO A 33 10.66 -7.53 -15.47
CA PRO A 33 10.04 -6.32 -16.02
C PRO A 33 8.58 -6.13 -15.59
N VAL A 34 7.89 -7.25 -15.32
CA VAL A 34 6.53 -7.32 -14.81
C VAL A 34 6.56 -7.95 -13.42
N SER A 35 6.01 -7.24 -12.45
CA SER A 35 5.88 -7.72 -11.07
C SER A 35 4.42 -8.09 -10.76
N ARG A 36 4.23 -9.09 -9.90
CA ARG A 36 2.91 -9.45 -9.38
C ARG A 36 2.72 -8.84 -8.01
N VAL A 37 1.62 -8.12 -7.81
CA VAL A 37 1.26 -7.49 -6.54
C VAL A 37 -0.01 -8.14 -6.02
N ILE A 38 0.08 -8.79 -4.88
CA ILE A 38 -1.06 -9.39 -4.17
C ILE A 38 -1.45 -8.46 -3.02
N PHE A 39 -2.72 -8.08 -2.93
CA PHE A 39 -3.20 -7.16 -1.89
C PHE A 39 -4.70 -7.32 -1.61
N GLU A 40 -5.17 -6.89 -0.44
CA GLU A 40 -6.60 -6.87 -0.10
C GLU A 40 -7.14 -5.52 -0.48
N CYS A 41 -8.33 -5.47 -1.08
CA CYS A 41 -9.05 -4.20 -1.20
C CYS A 41 -9.21 -3.58 0.19
N TRP A 42 -8.77 -2.33 0.35
CA TRP A 42 -8.91 -1.58 1.60
C TRP A 42 -10.36 -1.57 2.13
N HIS A 43 -11.33 -1.54 1.22
CA HIS A 43 -12.75 -1.34 1.54
C HIS A 43 -13.53 -2.63 1.79
N CYS A 44 -13.41 -3.64 0.93
CA CYS A 44 -14.22 -4.86 1.01
C CYS A 44 -13.41 -6.11 1.37
N LYS A 45 -12.10 -5.98 1.60
CA LYS A 45 -11.18 -7.07 1.94
C LYS A 45 -11.05 -8.19 0.89
N GLN A 46 -11.64 -8.03 -0.30
CA GLN A 46 -11.39 -8.91 -1.44
C GLN A 46 -9.89 -9.00 -1.74
N GLY A 47 -9.35 -10.21 -1.86
CA GLY A 47 -8.00 -10.44 -2.35
C GLY A 47 -7.89 -10.09 -3.85
N LEU A 48 -6.80 -9.43 -4.23
CA LEU A 48 -6.53 -9.01 -5.59
C LEU A 48 -5.10 -9.40 -5.97
N LEU A 49 -4.93 -9.94 -7.17
CA LEU A 49 -3.64 -10.14 -7.81
C LEU A 49 -3.57 -9.22 -9.02
N SER A 50 -2.57 -8.34 -9.05
CA SER A 50 -2.33 -7.45 -10.18
C SER A 50 -0.95 -7.65 -10.78
N GLU A 51 -0.88 -7.66 -12.10
CA GLU A 51 0.38 -7.65 -12.84
C GLU A 51 0.68 -6.21 -13.27
N VAL A 52 1.87 -5.72 -12.93
CA VAL A 52 2.26 -4.32 -13.15
C VAL A 52 3.65 -4.22 -13.76
N GLU A 53 3.85 -3.25 -14.65
CA GLU A 53 5.16 -2.94 -15.21
C GLU A 53 5.88 -1.88 -14.36
N GLY A 54 7.13 -2.13 -13.98
CA GLY A 54 7.87 -1.29 -13.02
C GLY A 54 8.70 -0.14 -13.63
N VAL A 55 8.87 -0.09 -14.95
CA VAL A 55 9.77 0.87 -15.62
C VAL A 55 9.15 2.27 -15.61
N SER A 56 9.89 3.32 -15.19
CA SER A 56 9.38 4.70 -15.05
C SER A 56 8.05 4.79 -14.28
N PRO A 57 8.04 4.47 -12.98
CA PRO A 57 6.81 4.32 -12.21
C PRO A 57 6.12 5.66 -11.96
N GLN A 58 4.80 5.65 -12.03
CA GLN A 58 3.91 6.74 -11.64
C GLN A 58 2.88 6.25 -10.62
N VAL A 59 2.18 7.17 -9.97
CA VAL A 59 1.11 6.80 -9.04
C VAL A 59 -0.09 6.28 -9.85
N LEU A 60 -0.48 5.04 -9.61
CA LEU A 60 -1.67 4.42 -10.19
C LEU A 60 -2.67 4.06 -9.09
N GLU A 61 -3.94 4.33 -9.35
CA GLU A 61 -5.05 3.89 -8.53
C GLU A 61 -5.67 2.64 -9.15
N LEU A 62 -5.69 1.52 -8.42
CA LEU A 62 -6.30 0.29 -8.88
C LEU A 62 -7.70 0.16 -8.30
N THR A 63 -8.71 0.04 -9.17
CA THR A 63 -10.10 -0.15 -8.76
C THR A 63 -10.38 -1.61 -8.41
N CYS A 64 -11.09 -1.85 -7.31
CA CYS A 64 -11.56 -3.19 -6.96
C CYS A 64 -12.69 -3.64 -7.88
N PRO A 65 -12.59 -4.78 -8.58
CA PRO A 65 -13.68 -5.31 -9.39
C PRO A 65 -14.91 -5.71 -8.55
N SER A 66 -14.75 -6.02 -7.26
CA SER A 66 -15.85 -6.45 -6.40
C SER A 66 -16.67 -5.28 -5.81
N CYS A 67 -16.07 -4.12 -5.54
CA CYS A 67 -16.78 -3.00 -4.90
C CYS A 67 -16.68 -1.65 -5.63
N GLY A 68 -15.93 -1.58 -6.74
CA GLY A 68 -15.79 -0.38 -7.58
C GLY A 68 -14.99 0.77 -6.97
N ARG A 69 -14.49 0.64 -5.74
CA ARG A 69 -13.66 1.66 -5.06
C ARG A 69 -12.18 1.41 -5.31
N THR A 70 -11.36 2.44 -5.10
CA THR A 70 -9.90 2.32 -5.15
C THR A 70 -9.42 1.32 -4.10
N ALA A 71 -8.89 0.19 -4.57
CA ALA A 71 -8.42 -0.90 -3.73
C ALA A 71 -7.05 -0.60 -3.13
N ILE A 72 -6.13 -0.04 -3.92
CA ILE A 72 -4.78 0.35 -3.51
C ILE A 72 -4.26 1.49 -4.42
N ARG A 73 -3.33 2.28 -3.90
CA ARG A 73 -2.49 3.18 -4.68
C ARG A 73 -1.08 2.60 -4.72
N LEU A 74 -0.54 2.35 -5.92
CA LEU A 74 0.80 1.79 -6.09
C LEU A 74 1.61 2.59 -7.11
N MET A 75 2.93 2.44 -7.03
CA MET A 75 3.88 3.01 -7.98
C MET A 75 4.17 2.00 -9.09
N ALA A 76 3.70 2.25 -10.30
CA ALA A 76 3.98 1.43 -11.48
C ALA A 76 3.77 2.25 -12.76
N ASN A 77 4.27 1.75 -13.89
CA ASN A 77 4.03 2.35 -15.22
C ASN A 77 2.58 2.18 -15.65
N LYS A 78 2.14 0.91 -15.67
CA LYS A 78 0.83 0.47 -16.11
C LYS A 78 0.43 -0.81 -15.39
N VAL A 79 -0.87 -1.01 -15.29
CA VAL A 79 -1.48 -2.27 -14.85
C VAL A 79 -1.80 -3.10 -16.08
N ILE A 80 -1.28 -4.32 -16.12
CA ILE A 80 -1.52 -5.29 -17.20
C ILE A 80 -2.83 -6.04 -16.94
N SER A 81 -3.01 -6.49 -15.70
CA SER A 81 -4.20 -7.23 -15.28
C SER A 81 -4.48 -7.02 -13.80
N THR A 82 -5.75 -7.16 -13.41
CA THR A 82 -6.19 -7.23 -12.02
C THR A 82 -7.26 -8.31 -11.91
N THR A 83 -7.00 -9.33 -11.10
CA THR A 83 -7.89 -10.48 -10.92
C THR A 83 -8.29 -10.60 -9.45
N ALA A 84 -9.58 -10.84 -9.19
CA ALA A 84 -10.06 -11.18 -7.85
C ALA A 84 -9.59 -12.59 -7.47
N ILE A 85 -9.02 -12.71 -6.28
CA ILE A 85 -8.59 -13.97 -5.68
C ILE A 85 -9.21 -14.12 -4.29
N PRO A 86 -9.32 -15.34 -3.75
CA PRO A 86 -9.72 -15.53 -2.36
C PRO A 86 -8.84 -14.72 -1.38
N SER A 87 -9.45 -14.19 -0.32
CA SER A 87 -8.75 -13.67 0.86
C SER A 87 -9.19 -14.49 2.09
N PRO A 88 -8.26 -14.82 3.02
CA PRO A 88 -6.82 -14.54 2.97
C PRO A 88 -6.11 -15.40 1.91
N TRP A 89 -5.04 -14.87 1.29
CA TRP A 89 -4.22 -15.59 0.30
C TRP A 89 -3.17 -16.47 1.00
N ASN A 90 -3.59 -17.50 1.74
CA ASN A 90 -2.64 -18.49 2.24
C ASN A 90 -2.27 -19.50 1.14
#